data_AF-A0A0D5YLV7-F1
#
_entry.id   AF-A0A0D5YLV7-F1
#
_cell.length_a   1.000
_cell.length_b   1.000
_cell.length_c   1.000
_cell.angle_alpha   90.00
_cell.angle_beta   90.00
_cell.angle_gamma   90.00
#
_symmetry.space_group_name_H-M   'P 1'
#
loop_
_entity.id
_entity.type
_entity.pdbx_description
1 polymer ?
#
loop_
_entity_poly.entity_id
_entity_poly.type
_entity_poly.pdbx_seq_one_letter_code
_entity_poly.pdbx_strand_id
1 'polypeptide(L)'
;MSFTRSQIFLACALASSLLFSACSKENKPQKEDALTATAPATGEASTIIERNAKQRLIETLQKQFKNANINVKILDIKPTEVPNLYWVNLEGMTSVYTTSDGKYLIQGDVIRLGGKELHNIGDSLQASENKKYLAALKNEDLIVYPAKGGKAKHVIYVFTDASCPYCHKLHEHLAEINEKGIEVRYIAWPRGEQFMPTMEAVWCSADRKAAFDQAVQGISIPPAQCKNPVREQYQLGLNMGVNGTPAIYNVDGEYLGGYLTPDELIKRLDK
;
A
#
# COMPACT_ATOMS: atom_id res chain seq x y z
N MET A 1 4.72 -37.22 37.96
CA MET A 1 3.35 -37.24 38.53
C MET A 1 2.39 -37.61 37.42
N SER A 2 1.95 -38.86 37.41
CA SER A 2 0.94 -39.43 36.51
C SER A 2 -0.34 -39.60 37.31
N PHE A 3 -1.49 -39.12 36.84
CA PHE A 3 -2.86 -39.55 37.18
C PHE A 3 -3.82 -38.66 36.36
N THR A 4 -4.91 -39.06 35.72
CA THR A 4 -5.50 -40.33 35.24
C THR A 4 -6.71 -39.91 34.40
N ARG A 5 -6.99 -40.64 33.32
CA ARG A 5 -8.24 -40.56 32.55
C ARG A 5 -9.45 -40.86 33.44
N SER A 6 -10.58 -40.20 33.21
CA SER A 6 -11.90 -40.72 33.57
C SER A 6 -12.78 -40.74 32.32
N GLN A 7 -13.13 -41.95 31.89
CA GLN A 7 -14.19 -42.24 30.95
C GLN A 7 -15.46 -42.54 31.75
N ILE A 8 -16.59 -41.95 31.36
CA ILE A 8 -17.91 -42.40 31.78
C ILE A 8 -18.67 -42.82 30.52
N PHE A 9 -18.99 -44.11 30.50
CA PHE A 9 -19.86 -44.80 29.54
C PHE A 9 -21.24 -45.03 30.19
N LEU A 10 -22.20 -45.42 29.34
CA LEU A 10 -23.59 -45.90 29.55
C LEU A 10 -24.68 -44.82 29.68
N ALA A 11 -25.89 -44.96 29.12
CA ALA A 11 -26.48 -45.77 28.04
C ALA A 11 -27.98 -45.41 27.95
N CYS A 12 -28.63 -45.87 26.87
CA CYS A 12 -30.08 -46.12 26.68
C CYS A 12 -30.92 -45.09 25.93
N ALA A 13 -31.05 -45.37 24.62
CA ALA A 13 -32.27 -45.66 23.87
C ALA A 13 -33.55 -44.84 24.10
N LEU A 14 -34.06 -44.25 23.02
CA LEU A 14 -35.43 -44.52 22.53
C LEU A 14 -35.55 -44.13 21.04
N ALA A 15 -35.83 -45.14 20.23
CA ALA A 15 -36.21 -45.01 18.84
C ALA A 15 -37.68 -44.54 18.75
N SER A 16 -37.99 -43.70 17.77
CA SER A 16 -39.33 -43.67 17.15
C SER A 16 -39.24 -43.04 15.77
N SER A 17 -39.35 -43.93 14.78
CA SER A 17 -39.59 -43.70 13.37
C SER A 17 -40.92 -43.00 13.12
N LEU A 18 -40.92 -41.96 12.30
CA LEU A 18 -42.11 -41.50 11.58
C LEU A 18 -41.76 -41.30 10.11
N LEU A 19 -41.99 -42.36 9.34
CA LEU A 19 -42.20 -42.30 7.91
C LEU A 19 -43.67 -41.94 7.69
N PHE A 20 -43.94 -40.77 7.14
CA PHE A 20 -45.20 -40.52 6.43
C PHE A 20 -44.87 -40.15 4.99
N SER A 21 -44.98 -41.16 4.14
CA SER A 21 -45.22 -40.99 2.71
C SER A 21 -46.71 -40.79 2.52
N ALA A 22 -47.12 -39.68 1.91
CA ALA A 22 -48.47 -39.49 1.41
C ALA A 22 -48.41 -38.74 0.08
N CYS A 23 -48.76 -39.48 -0.97
CA CYS A 23 -48.97 -38.98 -2.33
C CYS A 23 -50.13 -37.99 -2.39
N SER A 24 -50.01 -36.96 -3.22
CA SER A 24 -51.18 -36.34 -3.85
C SER A 24 -50.87 -35.83 -5.25
N LYS A 25 -51.48 -36.56 -6.20
CA LYS A 25 -52.07 -36.16 -7.49
C LYS A 25 -51.31 -35.19 -8.41
N GLU A 26 -50.90 -35.79 -9.53
CA GLU A 26 -50.80 -35.20 -10.86
C GLU A 26 -51.93 -34.21 -11.19
N ASN A 27 -51.54 -33.04 -11.70
CA ASN A 27 -52.34 -32.30 -12.66
C ASN A 27 -51.38 -31.77 -13.75
N LYS A 28 -51.77 -31.97 -15.02
CA LYS A 28 -51.00 -31.66 -16.23
C LYS A 28 -50.84 -30.15 -16.47
N PRO A 29 -49.91 -29.74 -17.37
CA PRO A 29 -49.14 -28.51 -17.25
C PRO A 29 -49.84 -27.29 -17.85
N GLN A 30 -49.73 -26.16 -17.17
CA GLN A 30 -49.99 -24.86 -17.75
C GLN A 30 -48.68 -24.30 -18.29
N LYS A 31 -48.73 -23.98 -19.59
CA LYS A 31 -47.72 -23.30 -20.41
C LYS A 31 -47.14 -22.09 -19.66
N GLU A 32 -45.91 -22.22 -19.15
CA GLU A 32 -45.04 -21.07 -18.91
C GLU A 32 -43.93 -21.13 -19.94
N ASP A 33 -43.84 -20.06 -20.72
CA ASP A 33 -42.90 -19.88 -21.80
C ASP A 33 -41.49 -20.17 -21.31
N ALA A 34 -40.86 -21.12 -22.00
CA ALA A 34 -39.44 -21.35 -21.92
C ALA A 34 -38.70 -20.09 -22.42
N LEU A 35 -38.43 -19.15 -21.52
CA LEU A 35 -37.30 -18.24 -21.64
C LEU A 35 -36.09 -18.95 -21.05
N THR A 36 -35.60 -19.93 -21.82
CA THR A 36 -34.23 -20.40 -21.74
C THR A 36 -33.33 -19.25 -22.22
N ALA A 37 -33.07 -18.29 -21.34
CA ALA A 37 -31.99 -17.33 -21.53
C ALA A 37 -30.74 -17.87 -20.83
N THR A 38 -30.13 -18.89 -21.42
CA THR A 38 -28.75 -19.29 -21.14
C THR A 38 -27.84 -18.24 -21.79
N ALA A 39 -27.85 -17.02 -21.26
CA ALA A 39 -26.87 -16.01 -21.59
C ALA A 39 -25.88 -15.93 -20.42
N PRO A 40 -24.57 -16.16 -20.63
CA PRO A 40 -23.60 -15.96 -19.58
C PRO A 40 -23.58 -14.46 -19.24
N ALA A 41 -24.03 -14.10 -18.05
CA ALA A 41 -23.85 -12.78 -17.47
C ALA A 41 -22.38 -12.60 -17.07
N THR A 42 -21.49 -12.57 -18.05
CA THR A 42 -20.04 -12.53 -17.82
C THR A 42 -19.48 -11.19 -18.28
N GLY A 43 -19.17 -10.33 -17.30
CA GLY A 43 -18.47 -9.07 -17.51
C GLY A 43 -19.11 -7.92 -16.74
N GLU A 44 -20.14 -7.31 -17.31
CA GLU A 44 -20.62 -5.99 -16.85
C GLU A 44 -21.38 -6.05 -15.52
N ALA A 45 -22.26 -7.05 -15.31
CA ALA A 45 -23.05 -7.17 -14.08
C ALA A 45 -22.18 -7.44 -12.84
N SER A 46 -21.13 -8.27 -12.94
CA SER A 46 -20.18 -8.53 -11.83
C SER A 46 -19.47 -7.26 -11.41
N THR A 47 -18.98 -6.46 -12.38
CA THR A 47 -18.27 -5.21 -12.07
C THR A 47 -19.18 -4.14 -11.46
N ILE A 48 -20.48 -4.12 -11.77
CA ILE A 48 -21.44 -3.19 -11.16
C ILE A 48 -21.73 -3.61 -9.72
N ILE A 49 -21.95 -4.91 -9.47
CA ILE A 49 -22.18 -5.44 -8.13
C ILE A 49 -20.96 -5.19 -7.22
N GLU A 50 -19.75 -5.42 -7.71
CA GLU A 50 -18.50 -5.16 -6.99
C GLU A 50 -18.30 -3.67 -6.72
N ARG A 51 -18.53 -2.79 -7.70
CA ARG A 51 -18.49 -1.34 -7.50
C ARG A 51 -19.49 -0.87 -6.45
N ASN A 52 -20.72 -1.39 -6.48
CA ASN A 52 -21.75 -1.08 -5.50
C ASN A 52 -21.39 -1.62 -4.10
N ALA A 53 -20.74 -2.78 -4.00
CA ALA A 53 -20.26 -3.32 -2.72
C ALA A 53 -19.13 -2.46 -2.14
N LYS A 54 -18.15 -2.09 -2.95
CA LYS A 54 -17.06 -1.18 -2.57
C LYS A 54 -17.60 0.17 -2.09
N GLN A 55 -18.52 0.77 -2.84
CA GLN A 55 -19.10 2.07 -2.47
C GLN A 55 -19.85 2.02 -1.13
N ARG A 56 -20.65 0.96 -0.91
CA ARG A 56 -21.33 0.74 0.38
C ARG A 56 -20.36 0.57 1.54
N LEU A 57 -19.23 -0.11 1.31
CA LEU A 57 -18.20 -0.27 2.32
C LEU A 57 -17.53 1.07 2.66
N ILE A 58 -17.19 1.88 1.65
CA ILE A 58 -16.64 3.24 1.85
C ILE A 58 -17.59 4.09 2.71
N GLU A 59 -18.88 4.14 2.36
CA GLU A 59 -19.89 4.90 3.09
C GLU A 59 -20.06 4.41 4.53
N THR A 60 -20.05 3.08 4.72
CA THR A 60 -20.12 2.47 6.04
C THR A 60 -18.93 2.87 6.89
N LEU A 61 -17.71 2.72 6.39
CA LEU A 61 -16.49 3.07 7.13
C LEU A 61 -16.42 4.56 7.45
N GLN A 62 -16.71 5.44 6.48
CA GLN A 62 -16.75 6.88 6.71
C GLN A 62 -17.75 7.24 7.82
N LYS A 63 -18.93 6.61 7.84
CA LYS A 63 -19.91 6.79 8.91
C LYS A 63 -19.37 6.32 10.26
N GLN A 64 -18.73 5.14 10.32
CA GLN A 64 -18.16 4.61 11.57
C GLN A 64 -17.04 5.51 12.11
N PHE A 65 -16.13 5.96 11.24
CA PHE A 65 -15.07 6.89 11.63
C PHE A 65 -15.64 8.21 12.15
N LYS A 66 -16.63 8.78 11.46
CA LYS A 66 -17.31 10.00 11.91
C LYS A 66 -17.98 9.82 13.28
N ASN A 67 -18.64 8.69 13.51
CA ASN A 67 -19.27 8.38 14.81
C ASN A 67 -18.25 8.25 15.94
N ALA A 68 -17.05 7.73 15.63
CA ALA A 68 -15.93 7.65 16.57
C ALA A 68 -15.15 8.98 16.69
N ASN A 69 -15.62 10.05 16.05
CA ASN A 69 -14.97 11.36 16.01
C ASN A 69 -13.56 11.32 15.38
N ILE A 70 -13.34 10.38 14.46
CA ILE A 70 -12.13 10.22 13.65
C ILE A 70 -12.37 10.87 12.29
N ASN A 71 -11.64 11.94 11.99
CA ASN A 71 -11.69 12.58 10.68
C ASN A 71 -10.57 12.03 9.79
N VAL A 72 -10.89 10.97 9.04
CA VAL A 72 -9.97 10.34 8.09
C VAL A 72 -10.65 10.21 6.73
N LYS A 73 -9.90 10.52 5.67
CA LYS A 73 -10.34 10.35 4.30
C LYS A 73 -9.87 9.00 3.77
N ILE A 74 -10.80 8.23 3.24
CA ILE A 74 -10.50 6.98 2.54
C ILE A 74 -10.05 7.33 1.12
N LEU A 75 -8.82 6.96 0.76
CA LEU A 75 -8.25 7.17 -0.56
C LEU A 75 -8.65 6.05 -1.53
N ASP A 76 -8.60 4.81 -1.08
CA ASP A 76 -9.01 3.66 -1.89
C ASP A 76 -9.39 2.46 -1.01
N ILE A 77 -10.17 1.54 -1.57
CA ILE A 77 -10.48 0.23 -0.98
C ILE A 77 -10.30 -0.84 -2.06
N LYS A 78 -9.56 -1.90 -1.76
CA LYS A 78 -9.33 -3.03 -2.65
C LYS A 78 -9.69 -4.35 -1.95
N PRO A 79 -10.32 -5.32 -2.65
CA PRO A 79 -10.46 -6.66 -2.11
C PRO A 79 -9.07 -7.30 -1.93
N THR A 80 -8.93 -8.16 -0.93
CA THR A 80 -7.74 -8.99 -0.76
C THR A 80 -8.02 -10.42 -1.21
N GLU A 81 -6.98 -11.25 -1.30
CA GLU A 81 -7.15 -12.69 -1.51
C GLU A 81 -7.74 -13.42 -0.30
N VAL A 82 -7.78 -12.78 0.88
CA VAL A 82 -8.44 -13.33 2.07
C VAL A 82 -9.95 -13.02 2.01
N PRO A 83 -10.83 -14.04 2.07
CA PRO A 83 -12.27 -13.83 2.03
C PRO A 83 -12.75 -12.85 3.11
N ASN A 84 -13.68 -11.97 2.74
CA ASN A 84 -14.25 -10.92 3.60
C ASN A 84 -13.25 -9.90 4.16
N LEU A 85 -12.03 -9.84 3.63
CA LEU A 85 -11.01 -8.88 4.05
C LEU A 85 -10.69 -7.91 2.91
N TYR A 86 -10.75 -6.63 3.21
CA TYR A 86 -10.47 -5.54 2.29
C TYR A 86 -9.30 -4.72 2.80
N TRP A 87 -8.42 -4.33 1.90
CA TRP A 87 -7.35 -3.38 2.16
C TRP A 87 -7.87 -1.96 1.92
N VAL A 88 -7.58 -1.06 2.84
CA VAL A 88 -8.09 0.32 2.88
C VAL A 88 -6.91 1.28 2.95
N ASN A 89 -6.78 2.12 1.94
CA ASN A 89 -5.83 3.22 1.94
C ASN A 89 -6.47 4.46 2.57
N LEU A 90 -5.77 5.07 3.52
CA LEU A 90 -6.24 6.22 4.29
C LEU A 90 -5.28 7.39 4.06
N GLU A 91 -5.82 8.59 3.89
CA GLU A 91 -5.01 9.78 3.68
C GLU A 91 -4.17 10.08 4.92
N GLY A 92 -2.86 10.23 4.73
CA GLY A 92 -1.93 10.54 5.80
C GLY A 92 -1.67 9.42 6.81
N MET A 93 -2.15 8.20 6.57
CA MET A 93 -2.06 7.08 7.52
C MET A 93 -1.61 5.80 6.83
N THR A 94 -0.99 4.89 7.59
CA THR A 94 -0.71 3.54 7.10
C THR A 94 -2.01 2.85 6.69
N SER A 95 -1.97 2.12 5.58
CA SER A 95 -3.10 1.32 5.14
C SER A 95 -3.51 0.30 6.19
N VAL A 96 -4.81 0.02 6.26
CA VAL A 96 -5.40 -0.92 7.22
C VAL A 96 -6.24 -1.95 6.49
N TYR A 97 -6.66 -2.99 7.20
CA TYR A 97 -7.62 -3.96 6.69
C TYR A 97 -8.96 -3.81 7.40
N THR A 98 -10.04 -4.22 6.73
CA THR A 98 -11.37 -4.22 7.31
C THR A 98 -12.19 -5.41 6.84
N THR A 99 -13.17 -5.82 7.64
CA THR A 99 -14.18 -6.78 7.22
C THR A 99 -15.10 -6.19 6.16
N SER A 100 -15.68 -7.03 5.31
CA SER A 100 -16.62 -6.60 4.25
C SER A 100 -17.84 -5.84 4.77
N ASP A 101 -18.19 -5.99 6.04
CA ASP A 101 -19.29 -5.28 6.71
C ASP A 101 -18.85 -3.99 7.43
N GLY A 102 -17.56 -3.64 7.37
CA GLY A 102 -16.99 -2.42 7.93
C GLY A 102 -17.03 -2.33 9.46
N LYS A 103 -17.28 -3.43 10.16
CA LYS A 103 -17.37 -3.44 11.64
C LYS A 103 -16.04 -3.58 12.34
N TYR A 104 -15.08 -4.26 11.72
CA TYR A 104 -13.76 -4.50 12.29
C TYR A 104 -12.70 -3.83 11.42
N LEU A 105 -11.75 -3.19 12.08
CA LEU A 105 -10.55 -2.63 11.48
C LEU A 105 -9.35 -3.36 12.09
N ILE A 106 -8.44 -3.79 11.22
CA ILE A 106 -7.24 -4.55 11.58
C ILE A 106 -6.04 -3.76 11.09
N GLN A 107 -5.15 -3.42 12.02
CA GLN A 107 -3.91 -2.73 11.73
C GLN A 107 -2.74 -3.73 11.79
N GLY A 108 -1.85 -3.65 10.80
CA GLY A 108 -0.70 -4.55 10.67
C GLY A 108 -0.68 -5.25 9.32
N ASP A 109 0.20 -6.23 9.18
CA ASP A 109 0.40 -6.95 7.92
C ASP A 109 -0.41 -8.24 7.85
N VAL A 110 -0.77 -8.62 6.64
CA VAL A 110 -1.39 -9.93 6.37
C VAL A 110 -0.43 -10.73 5.50
N ILE A 111 0.22 -11.70 6.14
CA ILE A 111 1.28 -12.50 5.52
C ILE A 111 0.69 -13.81 5.00
N ARG A 112 0.75 -14.02 3.68
CA ARG A 112 0.44 -15.29 3.03
C ARG A 112 1.56 -16.30 3.31
N LEU A 113 1.15 -17.48 3.77
CA LEU A 113 2.00 -18.64 4.04
C LEU A 113 1.87 -19.68 2.92
N GLY A 114 2.80 -20.66 2.87
CA GLY A 114 2.75 -21.81 1.96
C GLY A 114 3.63 -21.69 0.71
N GLY A 115 4.25 -20.53 0.50
CA GLY A 115 5.29 -20.33 -0.52
C GLY A 115 6.72 -20.60 0.02
N LYS A 116 7.71 -20.45 -0.87
CA LYS A 116 9.13 -20.44 -0.48
C LYS A 116 9.51 -19.19 0.32
N GLU A 117 8.77 -18.10 0.13
CA GLU A 117 8.96 -16.82 0.81
C GLU A 117 7.65 -16.39 1.47
N LEU A 118 7.77 -15.64 2.57
CA LEU A 118 6.63 -14.95 3.20
C LEU A 118 6.24 -13.76 2.32
N HIS A 119 4.95 -13.60 2.06
CA HIS A 119 4.46 -12.52 1.20
C HIS A 119 3.40 -11.71 1.92
N ASN A 120 3.65 -10.41 2.13
CA ASN A 120 2.62 -9.51 2.60
C ASN A 120 1.69 -9.15 1.44
N ILE A 121 0.41 -9.50 1.57
CA ILE A 121 -0.56 -9.32 0.48
C ILE A 121 -0.84 -7.83 0.21
N GLY A 122 -0.60 -6.97 1.22
CA GLY A 122 -0.76 -5.52 1.11
C GLY A 122 0.28 -4.85 0.22
N ASP A 123 1.47 -5.44 0.09
CA ASP A 123 2.60 -4.82 -0.62
C ASP A 123 2.24 -4.54 -2.08
N SER A 124 1.64 -5.51 -2.77
CA SER A 124 1.22 -5.35 -4.17
C SER A 124 0.09 -4.32 -4.35
N LEU A 125 -0.81 -4.23 -3.37
CA LEU A 125 -1.94 -3.30 -3.37
C LEU A 125 -1.45 -1.86 -3.17
N GLN A 126 -0.52 -1.68 -2.23
CA GLN A 126 0.16 -0.41 -1.95
C GLN A 126 1.06 0.00 -3.12
N ALA A 127 1.85 -0.92 -3.68
CA ALA A 127 2.70 -0.66 -4.84
C ALA A 127 1.89 -0.14 -6.04
N SER A 128 0.72 -0.74 -6.29
CA SER A 128 -0.20 -0.27 -7.33
C SER A 128 -0.70 1.16 -7.13
N GLU A 129 -0.88 1.64 -5.89
CA GLU A 129 -1.22 3.04 -5.63
C GLU A 129 0.01 3.95 -5.71
N ASN A 130 1.13 3.52 -5.12
CA ASN A 130 2.42 4.19 -5.18
C ASN A 130 2.86 4.47 -6.61
N LYS A 131 2.68 3.52 -7.53
CA LYS A 131 2.97 3.70 -8.95
C LYS A 131 2.23 4.89 -9.56
N LYS A 132 0.94 5.07 -9.22
CA LYS A 132 0.14 6.19 -9.72
C LYS A 132 0.65 7.51 -9.17
N TYR A 133 0.97 7.55 -7.88
CA TYR A 133 1.53 8.73 -7.22
C TYR A 133 2.88 9.13 -7.83
N LEU A 134 3.79 8.17 -8.00
CA LEU A 134 5.11 8.40 -8.58
C LEU A 134 5.02 8.83 -10.05
N ALA A 135 4.11 8.25 -10.83
CA ALA A 135 3.88 8.64 -12.22
C ALA A 135 3.31 10.07 -12.37
N ALA A 136 2.67 10.61 -11.33
CA ALA A 136 2.15 11.97 -11.31
C ALA A 136 3.19 13.03 -10.89
N LEU A 137 4.36 12.62 -10.41
CA LEU A 137 5.44 13.53 -10.04
C LEU A 137 6.05 14.19 -11.28
N LYS A 138 6.35 15.48 -11.16
CA LYS A 138 7.07 16.23 -12.20
C LYS A 138 8.56 16.20 -11.91
N ASN A 139 9.37 15.94 -12.94
CA ASN A 139 10.82 15.92 -12.78
C ASN A 139 11.37 17.27 -12.28
N GLU A 140 10.74 18.39 -12.63
CA GLU A 140 11.13 19.73 -12.15
C GLU A 140 10.93 19.95 -10.65
N ASP A 141 10.14 19.10 -9.98
CA ASP A 141 9.91 19.15 -8.53
C ASP A 141 10.88 18.24 -7.76
N LEU A 142 11.71 17.45 -8.46
CA LEU A 142 12.62 16.47 -7.87
C LEU A 142 14.07 16.96 -7.90
N ILE A 143 14.94 16.33 -7.10
CA ILE A 143 16.39 16.40 -7.32
C ILE A 143 16.81 15.10 -8.01
N VAL A 144 17.19 15.21 -9.29
CA VAL A 144 17.51 14.06 -10.13
C VAL A 144 19.02 13.90 -10.28
N TYR A 145 19.52 12.74 -9.88
CA TYR A 145 20.90 12.28 -10.07
C TYR A 145 20.91 11.19 -11.14
N PRO A 146 21.30 11.53 -12.39
CA PRO A 146 21.20 10.62 -13.52
C PRO A 146 22.17 9.45 -13.39
N ALA A 147 21.77 8.30 -13.94
CA ALA A 147 22.65 7.17 -14.15
C ALA A 147 23.87 7.56 -15.01
N LYS A 148 25.00 6.89 -14.80
CA LYS A 148 26.21 7.01 -15.62
C LYS A 148 26.19 5.96 -16.73
N GLY A 149 26.94 6.23 -17.81
CA GLY A 149 27.08 5.29 -18.92
C GLY A 149 25.93 5.27 -19.95
N GLY A 150 25.01 6.24 -19.93
CA GLY A 150 23.96 6.40 -20.94
C GLY A 150 22.55 6.33 -20.38
N LYS A 151 21.64 5.61 -21.06
CA LYS A 151 20.25 5.44 -20.59
C LYS A 151 20.23 4.68 -19.26
N ALA A 152 19.48 5.19 -18.29
CA ALA A 152 19.30 4.52 -17.00
C ALA A 152 18.74 3.09 -17.19
N LYS A 153 19.40 2.11 -16.55
CA LYS A 153 18.91 0.73 -16.47
C LYS A 153 17.72 0.65 -15.53
N HIS A 154 17.81 1.38 -14.42
CA HIS A 154 16.80 1.46 -13.38
C HIS A 154 16.58 2.91 -12.97
N VAL A 155 15.36 3.23 -12.54
CA VAL A 155 15.01 4.52 -11.93
C VAL A 155 14.41 4.24 -10.57
N ILE A 156 14.90 4.93 -9.54
CA ILE A 156 14.35 4.86 -8.19
C ILE A 156 13.90 6.22 -7.70
N TYR A 157 12.85 6.20 -6.89
CA TYR A 157 12.35 7.34 -6.15
C TYR A 157 12.72 7.17 -4.68
N VAL A 158 13.29 8.21 -4.08
CA VAL A 158 13.79 8.13 -2.71
C VAL A 158 13.24 9.31 -1.92
N PHE A 159 12.37 9.02 -0.97
CA PHE A 159 11.97 10.00 0.04
C PHE A 159 13.15 10.22 0.99
N THR A 160 13.64 11.45 1.07
CA THR A 160 14.91 11.79 1.74
C THR A 160 14.76 12.99 2.67
N ASP A 161 15.65 13.06 3.65
CA ASP A 161 15.74 14.14 4.64
C ASP A 161 17.22 14.49 4.85
N ALA A 162 17.58 15.76 4.65
CA ALA A 162 18.95 16.24 4.84
C ALA A 162 19.42 16.16 6.30
N SER A 163 18.54 15.91 7.27
CA SER A 163 18.91 15.67 8.68
C SER A 163 19.08 14.19 9.03
N CYS A 164 18.78 13.26 8.11
CA CYS A 164 18.78 11.83 8.38
C CYS A 164 20.15 11.19 8.11
N PRO A 165 20.79 10.55 9.12
CA PRO A 165 22.11 9.92 8.93
C PRO A 165 22.15 8.83 7.85
N TYR A 166 21.07 8.07 7.70
CA TYR A 166 21.00 7.05 6.64
C TYR A 166 20.72 7.64 5.25
N CYS A 167 20.12 8.84 5.17
CA CYS A 167 20.04 9.57 3.91
C CYS A 167 21.42 10.09 3.50
N HIS A 168 22.22 10.55 4.47
CA HIS A 168 23.63 10.92 4.24
C HIS A 168 24.41 9.73 3.69
N LYS A 169 24.30 8.57 4.34
CA LYS A 169 24.98 7.35 3.89
C LYS A 169 24.54 6.89 2.49
N LEU A 170 23.25 7.01 2.16
CA LEU A 170 22.78 6.73 0.80
C LEU A 170 23.40 7.72 -0.20
N HIS A 171 23.49 8.99 0.19
CA HIS A 171 24.02 10.06 -0.64
C HIS A 171 25.54 9.96 -0.86
N GLU A 172 26.30 9.49 0.14
CA GLU A 172 27.72 9.15 0.01
C GLU A 172 27.96 8.07 -1.07
N HIS A 173 27.04 7.11 -1.19
CA HIS A 173 27.11 6.05 -2.20
C HIS A 173 26.50 6.42 -3.56
N LEU A 174 26.03 7.65 -3.74
CA LEU A 174 25.26 8.04 -4.92
C LEU A 174 26.06 7.88 -6.22
N ALA A 175 27.35 8.18 -6.20
CA ALA A 175 28.23 7.98 -7.35
C ALA A 175 28.28 6.50 -7.76
N GLU A 176 28.46 5.58 -6.81
CA GLU A 176 28.48 4.14 -7.08
C GLU A 176 27.12 3.64 -7.59
N ILE A 177 26.02 4.11 -7.00
CA ILE A 177 24.66 3.81 -7.46
C ILE A 177 24.48 4.26 -8.92
N ASN A 178 24.92 5.47 -9.27
CA ASN A 178 24.82 5.96 -10.63
C ASN A 178 25.72 5.20 -11.61
N GLU A 179 26.93 4.81 -11.22
CA GLU A 179 27.84 3.96 -12.02
C GLU A 179 27.25 2.55 -12.28
N LYS A 180 26.43 2.02 -11.37
CA LYS A 180 25.66 0.78 -11.60
C LYS A 180 24.49 0.96 -12.58
N GLY A 181 24.29 2.16 -13.13
CA GLY A 181 23.26 2.46 -14.12
C GLY A 181 21.90 2.83 -13.53
N ILE A 182 21.86 3.25 -12.26
CA ILE A 182 20.63 3.60 -11.53
C ILE A 182 20.50 5.13 -11.49
N GLU A 183 19.36 5.65 -11.94
CA GLU A 183 18.98 7.05 -11.73
C GLU A 183 18.24 7.19 -10.39
N VAL A 184 18.66 8.16 -9.58
CA VAL A 184 18.08 8.44 -8.27
C VAL A 184 17.30 9.75 -8.32
N ARG A 185 16.04 9.71 -7.92
CA ARG A 185 15.16 10.88 -7.85
C ARG A 185 14.76 11.13 -6.40
N TYR A 186 15.30 12.19 -5.80
CA TYR A 186 14.92 12.56 -4.44
C TYR A 186 13.58 13.29 -4.40
N ILE A 187 12.79 12.91 -3.41
CA ILE A 187 11.54 13.52 -2.99
C ILE A 187 11.75 14.00 -1.55
N ALA A 188 11.41 15.26 -1.25
CA ALA A 188 11.59 15.80 0.08
C ALA A 188 10.64 15.13 1.08
N TRP A 189 11.18 14.64 2.19
CA TRP A 189 10.42 14.11 3.31
C TRP A 189 11.10 14.44 4.63
N PRO A 190 11.07 15.71 5.07
CA PRO A 190 11.61 16.09 6.37
C PRO A 190 10.85 15.33 7.47
N ARG A 191 11.58 14.58 8.31
CA ARG A 191 10.99 13.71 9.35
C ARG A 191 10.30 14.48 10.49
N GLY A 192 10.36 15.81 10.45
CA GLY A 192 9.73 16.69 11.42
C GLY A 192 9.70 18.13 10.92
N GLU A 193 8.76 18.91 11.45
CA GLU A 193 8.53 20.31 11.08
C GLU A 193 9.78 21.18 11.21
N GLN A 194 10.64 20.89 12.19
CA GLN A 194 11.90 21.61 12.39
C GLN A 194 12.89 21.46 11.23
N PHE A 195 12.75 20.43 10.39
CA PHE A 195 13.61 20.19 9.23
C PHE A 195 13.01 20.72 7.92
N MET A 196 11.74 21.13 7.92
CA MET A 196 11.07 21.73 6.76
C MET A 196 11.85 22.93 6.19
N PRO A 197 12.27 23.93 6.99
CA PRO A 197 12.93 25.11 6.44
C PRO A 197 14.24 24.80 5.69
N THR A 198 14.99 23.79 6.14
CA THR A 198 16.22 23.35 5.44
C THR A 198 15.88 22.71 4.10
N MET A 199 14.89 21.81 4.08
CA MET A 199 14.45 21.17 2.83
C MET A 199 13.85 22.18 1.84
N GLU A 200 13.06 23.14 2.32
CA GLU A 200 12.53 24.24 1.50
C GLU A 200 13.64 25.11 0.93
N ALA A 201 14.64 25.49 1.72
CA ALA A 201 15.80 26.26 1.26
C ALA A 201 16.59 25.50 0.17
N VAL A 202 16.79 24.20 0.33
CA VAL A 202 17.40 23.34 -0.70
C VAL A 202 16.56 23.34 -1.97
N TRP A 203 15.24 23.13 -1.87
CA TRP A 203 14.36 23.10 -3.04
C TRP A 203 14.14 24.46 -3.71
N CYS A 204 14.38 25.55 -2.99
CA CYS A 204 14.39 26.90 -3.55
C CYS A 204 15.76 27.35 -4.08
N SER A 205 16.81 26.53 -3.91
CA SER A 205 18.14 26.87 -4.41
C SER A 205 18.22 26.76 -5.93
N ALA A 206 18.98 27.66 -6.56
CA ALA A 206 19.22 27.64 -8.00
C ALA A 206 19.91 26.35 -8.47
N ASP A 207 20.82 25.82 -7.64
CA ASP A 207 21.39 24.49 -7.79
C ASP A 207 20.97 23.63 -6.58
N ARG A 208 19.85 22.91 -6.73
CA ARG A 208 19.31 22.04 -5.68
C ARG A 208 20.26 20.90 -5.32
N LYS A 209 21.06 20.40 -6.27
CA LYS A 209 22.02 19.32 -6.01
C LYS A 209 23.11 19.85 -5.10
N ALA A 210 23.77 20.94 -5.49
CA ALA A 210 24.81 21.56 -4.66
C ALA A 210 24.29 21.93 -3.26
N ALA A 211 23.06 22.47 -3.17
CA ALA A 211 22.45 22.79 -1.88
C ALA A 211 22.15 21.54 -1.04
N PHE A 212 21.66 20.45 -1.64
CA PHE A 212 21.43 19.20 -0.92
C PHE A 212 22.76 18.59 -0.45
N ASP A 213 23.78 18.55 -1.31
CA ASP A 213 25.12 18.05 -1.01
C ASP A 213 25.74 18.82 0.18
N GLN A 214 25.53 20.14 0.24
CA GLN A 214 25.93 20.98 1.38
C GLN A 214 25.11 20.67 2.64
N ALA A 215 23.78 20.55 2.51
CA ALA A 215 22.89 20.31 3.63
C ALA A 215 23.18 18.98 4.33
N VAL A 216 23.46 17.91 3.57
CA VAL A 216 23.84 16.61 4.16
C VAL A 216 25.21 16.63 4.85
N GLN A 217 26.08 17.57 4.50
CA GLN A 217 27.35 17.82 5.20
C GLN A 217 27.18 18.69 6.46
N GLY A 218 25.95 19.08 6.81
CA GLY A 218 25.66 19.96 7.94
C GLY A 218 25.96 21.43 7.67
N ILE A 219 26.21 21.81 6.41
CA ILE A 219 26.39 23.21 6.02
C ILE A 219 25.01 23.88 5.98
N SER A 220 24.90 25.02 6.64
CA SER A 220 23.66 25.80 6.65
C SER A 220 23.36 26.37 5.27
N ILE A 221 22.16 26.10 4.77
CA ILE A 221 21.68 26.64 3.49
C ILE A 221 20.98 27.97 3.76
N PRO A 222 21.37 29.07 3.09
CA PRO A 222 20.70 30.35 3.23
C PRO A 222 19.19 30.19 3.01
N PRO A 223 18.35 30.73 3.92
CA PRO A 223 16.91 30.68 3.73
C PRO A 223 16.51 31.31 2.40
N ALA A 224 15.71 30.57 1.63
CA ALA A 224 15.16 31.04 0.36
C ALA A 224 13.66 30.79 0.35
N GLN A 225 12.88 31.79 -0.06
CA GLN A 225 11.44 31.68 -0.21
C GLN A 225 11.09 31.63 -1.69
N CYS A 226 10.44 30.54 -2.07
CA CYS A 226 9.90 30.34 -3.40
C CYS A 226 8.68 29.42 -3.29
N LYS A 227 7.87 29.36 -4.36
CA LYS A 227 6.89 28.28 -4.49
C LYS A 227 7.67 26.98 -4.70
N ASN A 228 7.61 26.08 -3.71
CA ASN A 228 8.32 24.82 -3.69
C ASN A 228 7.36 23.65 -3.39
N PRO A 229 7.73 22.41 -3.77
CA PRO A 229 6.85 21.24 -3.63
C PRO A 229 7.04 20.49 -2.30
N VAL A 230 7.85 20.99 -1.35
CA VAL A 230 8.30 20.19 -0.19
C VAL A 230 7.13 19.72 0.67
N ARG A 231 6.12 20.57 0.87
CA ARG A 231 4.96 20.22 1.68
C ARG A 231 4.03 19.24 0.97
N GLU A 232 3.84 19.40 -0.34
CA GLU A 232 3.11 18.45 -1.17
C GLU A 232 3.81 17.08 -1.21
N GLN A 233 5.14 17.08 -1.31
CA GLN A 233 5.97 15.86 -1.29
C GLN A 233 5.94 15.15 0.05
N TYR A 234 5.97 15.89 1.16
CA TYR A 234 5.79 15.34 2.50
C TYR A 234 4.42 14.64 2.62
N GLN A 235 3.34 15.32 2.21
CA GLN A 235 2.00 14.75 2.23
C GLN A 235 1.87 13.52 1.33
N LEU A 236 2.52 13.55 0.15
CA LEU A 236 2.59 12.39 -0.73
C LEU A 236 3.25 11.19 -0.04
N GLY A 237 4.37 11.41 0.66
CA GLY A 237 5.04 10.36 1.40
C GLY A 237 4.14 9.76 2.48
N LEU A 238 3.36 10.57 3.20
CA LEU A 238 2.38 10.06 4.17
C LEU A 238 1.32 9.18 3.50
N ASN A 239 0.81 9.58 2.34
CA ASN A 239 -0.19 8.80 1.57
C ASN A 239 0.41 7.51 0.97
N MET A 240 1.71 7.47 0.76
CA MET A 240 2.46 6.28 0.32
C MET A 240 2.89 5.38 1.48
N GLY A 241 2.59 5.76 2.73
CA GLY A 241 2.97 4.99 3.92
C GLY A 241 4.43 5.16 4.35
N VAL A 242 5.13 6.20 3.88
CA VAL A 242 6.50 6.52 4.31
C VAL A 242 6.48 6.83 5.81
N ASN A 243 7.25 6.05 6.58
CA ASN A 243 7.37 6.18 8.03
C ASN A 243 8.82 6.38 8.50
N GLY A 244 9.76 6.50 7.56
CA GLY A 244 11.18 6.70 7.82
C GLY A 244 11.93 7.02 6.54
N THR A 245 13.11 7.61 6.67
CA THR A 245 13.98 7.95 5.53
C THR A 245 15.38 7.34 5.67
N PRO A 246 16.06 7.01 4.56
CA PRO A 246 15.53 7.06 3.20
C PRO A 246 14.46 5.98 3.00
N ALA A 247 13.45 6.24 2.18
CA ALA A 247 12.49 5.23 1.74
C ALA A 247 12.58 5.10 0.22
N ILE A 248 13.03 3.93 -0.26
CA ILE A 248 13.37 3.69 -1.66
C ILE A 248 12.24 2.93 -2.35
N TYR A 249 11.81 3.44 -3.50
CA TYR A 249 10.79 2.82 -4.35
C TYR A 249 11.30 2.67 -5.79
N ASN A 250 10.88 1.61 -6.47
CA ASN A 250 11.08 1.48 -7.92
C ASN A 250 9.95 2.18 -8.71
N VAL A 251 10.05 2.15 -10.04
CA VAL A 251 9.03 2.74 -10.95
C VAL A 251 7.67 2.07 -10.89
N ASP A 252 7.61 0.83 -10.39
CA ASP A 252 6.38 0.08 -10.21
C ASP A 252 5.72 0.34 -8.84
N GLY A 253 6.29 1.26 -8.05
CA GLY A 253 5.77 1.67 -6.75
C GLY A 253 6.11 0.71 -5.61
N GLU A 254 6.89 -0.33 -5.88
CA GLU A 254 7.32 -1.29 -4.88
C GLU A 254 8.32 -0.67 -3.92
N TYR A 255 8.13 -0.90 -2.63
CA TYR A 255 9.06 -0.48 -1.60
C TYR A 255 10.27 -1.42 -1.56
N LEU A 256 11.45 -0.92 -1.88
CA LEU A 256 12.68 -1.70 -1.91
C LEU A 256 13.29 -1.82 -0.51
N GLY A 257 13.06 -0.81 0.33
CA GLY A 257 13.56 -0.76 1.70
C GLY A 257 13.99 0.64 2.13
N GLY A 258 14.60 0.68 3.31
CA GLY A 258 15.22 1.87 3.86
C GLY A 258 16.54 2.19 3.17
N TYR A 259 17.59 2.44 3.94
CA TYR A 259 18.94 2.44 3.37
C TYR A 259 19.31 1.04 2.85
N LEU A 260 19.80 0.98 1.62
CA LEU A 260 20.39 -0.20 0.98
C LEU A 260 21.77 0.19 0.46
N THR A 261 22.73 -0.73 0.56
CA THR A 261 24.00 -0.58 -0.15
C THR A 261 23.78 -0.63 -1.68
N PRO A 262 24.71 -0.10 -2.50
CA PRO A 262 24.60 -0.18 -3.95
C PRO A 262 24.39 -1.62 -4.49
N ASP A 263 25.05 -2.61 -3.88
CA ASP A 263 24.93 -4.03 -4.25
C ASP A 263 23.58 -4.65 -3.83
N GLU A 264 23.05 -4.28 -2.66
CA GLU A 264 21.71 -4.73 -2.25
C GLU A 264 20.63 -4.11 -3.13
N LEU A 265 20.79 -2.83 -3.46
CA LEU A 265 19.86 -2.09 -4.31
C LEU A 265 19.76 -2.70 -5.70
N ILE A 266 20.89 -2.97 -6.37
CA ILE A 266 20.87 -3.61 -7.70
C ILE A 266 20.27 -5.02 -7.62
N LYS A 267 20.58 -5.79 -6.57
CA LYS A 267 19.99 -7.12 -6.36
C LYS A 267 18.48 -7.07 -6.15
N ARG A 268 17.92 -5.99 -5.61
CA ARG A 268 16.46 -5.81 -5.49
C ARG A 268 15.82 -5.38 -6.81
N LEU A 269 16.51 -4.59 -7.61
CA LEU A 269 16.02 -4.08 -8.88
C LEU A 269 16.10 -5.11 -10.03
N ASP A 270 17.03 -6.06 -9.96
CA ASP A 270 17.23 -7.11 -10.97
C ASP A 270 16.37 -8.37 -10.76
N LYS A 271 15.50 -8.39 -9.73
CA LYS A 271 14.55 -9.48 -9.48
C LYS A 271 13.33 -9.38 -10.38
#